data_AF-A0A8J7A367-F1
#
_entry.id   AF-A0A8J7A367-F1
#
_cell.length_a   1.000
_cell.length_b   1.000
_cell.length_c   1.000
_cell.angle_alpha   90.00
_cell.angle_beta   90.00
_cell.angle_gamma   90.00
#
_symmetry.space_group_name_H-M   'P 1'
#
loop_
_entity.id
_entity.type
_entity.pdbx_description
1 polymer ?
#
loop_
_entity_poly.entity_id
_entity_poly.type
_entity_poly.pdbx_seq_one_letter_code
_entity_poly.pdbx_strand_id
1 'polypeptide(L)'
;MNYQSCLLLASLALCSIQLPSIAQVPTITYSQGKYQTQAPDWSKITWDTLPPVQQPGYLKIPQNLISVFGYDPSREWSAGQKADSVVMLGDIDDAFKTSSFTLKQLSTIVPINPKLTLKDVGLMQWQTPLSLLKAIPGIGNLNANLVPPIAAIMSRVRMGGGKISRLIKSNPEAANIPLGKLDLAKYSTESIPGLTTTPLSKFQGWQGSFINQVPGLSQVPFNKMPQLGETHLIY
;
A
#
# COMPACT_ATOMS: atom_id res chain seq x y z
N MET A 1 -16.17 -39.55 67.32
CA MET A 1 -16.53 -39.05 65.98
C MET A 1 -15.23 -38.62 65.30
N ASN A 2 -14.79 -39.41 64.32
CA ASN A 2 -13.54 -39.21 63.58
C ASN A 2 -13.76 -38.15 62.48
N TYR A 3 -12.97 -37.09 62.48
CA TYR A 3 -12.86 -36.21 61.32
C TYR A 3 -11.67 -36.68 60.47
N GLN A 4 -11.98 -37.28 59.32
CA GLN A 4 -11.01 -37.62 58.29
C GLN A 4 -10.53 -36.34 57.60
N SER A 5 -9.21 -36.18 57.56
CA SER A 5 -8.49 -35.18 56.79
C SER A 5 -8.65 -35.43 55.28
N CYS A 6 -9.17 -34.45 54.54
CA CYS A 6 -9.08 -34.40 53.08
C CYS A 6 -7.86 -33.55 52.68
N LEU A 7 -6.77 -34.20 52.29
CA LEU A 7 -5.65 -33.56 51.59
C LEU A 7 -6.04 -33.39 50.12
N LEU A 8 -6.33 -32.14 49.71
CA LEU A 8 -6.43 -31.75 48.31
C LEU A 8 -5.02 -31.42 47.81
N LEU A 9 -4.45 -32.31 47.00
CA LEU A 9 -3.26 -32.02 46.19
C LEU A 9 -3.70 -31.21 44.96
N ALA A 10 -3.50 -29.89 45.00
CA ALA A 10 -3.62 -29.05 43.82
C ALA A 10 -2.35 -29.21 42.96
N SER A 11 -2.47 -29.90 41.83
CA SER A 11 -1.43 -29.95 40.80
C SER A 11 -1.36 -28.59 40.09
N LEU A 12 -0.28 -27.84 40.34
CA LEU A 12 0.09 -26.68 39.54
C LEU A 12 0.53 -27.16 38.16
N ALA A 13 -0.37 -27.09 37.19
CA ALA A 13 0.00 -27.17 35.78
C ALA A 13 0.80 -25.90 35.43
N LEU A 14 2.12 -26.03 35.34
CA LEU A 14 2.98 -25.03 34.72
C LEU A 14 2.60 -24.97 33.24
N CYS A 15 1.73 -24.02 32.89
CA CYS A 15 1.51 -23.64 31.51
C CYS A 15 2.80 -22.97 31.04
N SER A 16 3.63 -23.71 30.31
CA SER A 16 4.81 -23.17 29.64
C SER A 16 4.33 -22.11 28.65
N ILE A 17 4.39 -20.84 29.04
CA ILE A 17 4.19 -19.72 28.12
C ILE A 17 5.35 -19.79 27.14
N GLN A 18 5.13 -20.37 25.97
CA GLN A 18 6.06 -20.25 24.85
C GLN A 18 6.07 -18.77 24.47
N LEU A 19 7.11 -18.05 24.91
CA LEU A 19 7.38 -16.72 24.41
C LEU A 19 7.46 -16.81 22.88
N PRO A 20 6.76 -15.93 22.13
CA PRO A 20 6.87 -15.93 20.69
C PRO A 20 8.34 -15.75 20.33
N SER A 21 8.84 -16.62 19.44
CA SER A 21 10.18 -16.47 18.86
C SER A 21 10.30 -15.04 18.31
N ILE A 22 11.23 -14.26 18.85
CA ILE A 22 11.52 -12.92 18.34
C ILE A 22 11.97 -13.12 16.90
N ALA A 23 11.21 -12.60 15.93
CA ALA A 23 11.63 -12.59 14.54
C ALA A 23 12.99 -11.90 14.45
N GLN A 24 14.04 -12.67 14.18
CA GLN A 24 15.40 -12.16 14.14
C GLN A 24 15.55 -11.32 12.87
N VAL A 25 15.89 -10.04 13.03
CA VAL A 25 16.21 -9.15 11.90
C VAL A 25 17.40 -9.76 11.15
N PRO A 26 17.32 -9.99 9.83
CA PRO A 26 18.44 -10.57 9.09
C PRO A 26 19.62 -9.61 9.10
N THR A 27 20.84 -10.14 9.31
CA THR A 27 22.07 -9.34 9.42
C THR A 27 23.15 -9.82 8.46
N ILE A 28 24.02 -8.90 8.04
CA ILE A 28 25.30 -9.17 7.38
C ILE A 28 26.43 -8.85 8.37
N THR A 29 27.42 -9.74 8.46
CA THR A 29 28.63 -9.52 9.26
C THR A 29 29.70 -8.83 8.42
N TYR A 30 30.24 -7.72 8.93
CA TYR A 30 31.40 -7.02 8.39
C TYR A 30 32.61 -7.30 9.27
N SER A 31 33.72 -7.67 8.65
CA SER A 31 34.96 -7.99 9.35
C SER A 31 36.09 -7.09 8.85
N GLN A 32 36.77 -6.39 9.77
CA GLN A 32 37.98 -5.63 9.49
C GLN A 32 39.06 -6.02 10.51
N GLY A 33 40.00 -6.86 10.06
CA GLY A 33 41.00 -7.46 10.95
C GLY A 33 40.35 -8.30 12.05
N LYS A 34 40.57 -7.92 13.32
CA LYS A 34 39.99 -8.59 14.49
C LYS A 34 38.58 -8.12 14.87
N TYR A 35 38.09 -7.04 14.24
CA TYR A 35 36.80 -6.45 14.57
C TYR A 35 35.72 -7.04 13.67
N GLN A 36 34.61 -7.43 14.29
CA GLN A 36 33.40 -7.85 13.61
C GLN A 36 32.24 -6.96 14.06
N THR A 37 31.42 -6.54 13.11
CA THR A 37 30.16 -5.83 13.38
C THR A 37 29.05 -6.46 12.54
N GLN A 38 27.83 -6.39 13.03
CA GLN A 38 26.65 -6.84 12.30
C GLN A 38 25.79 -5.63 11.97
N ALA A 39 25.38 -5.52 10.72
CA ALA A 39 24.38 -4.54 10.30
C ALA A 39 23.18 -5.27 9.69
N PRO A 40 21.98 -4.65 9.67
CA PRO A 40 20.81 -5.22 9.02
C PRO A 40 21.09 -5.52 7.54
N ASP A 41 20.63 -6.68 7.09
CA ASP A 41 20.64 -7.06 5.67
C ASP A 41 19.43 -6.45 4.97
N TRP A 42 19.57 -5.19 4.54
CA TRP A 42 18.50 -4.45 3.84
C TRP A 42 18.04 -5.09 2.53
N SER A 43 18.77 -6.08 2.00
CA SER A 43 18.36 -6.87 0.83
C SER A 43 17.36 -7.98 1.18
N LYS A 44 17.24 -8.33 2.46
CA LYS A 44 16.32 -9.36 2.98
C LYS A 44 15.17 -8.78 3.81
N ILE A 45 15.20 -7.47 4.08
CA ILE A 45 14.14 -6.78 4.82
C ILE A 45 13.16 -6.17 3.81
N THR A 46 11.91 -6.61 3.89
CA THR A 46 10.74 -6.09 3.18
C THR A 46 9.63 -5.81 4.19
N TRP A 47 8.57 -5.12 3.78
CA TRP A 47 7.40 -4.93 4.64
C TRP A 47 6.72 -6.25 5.02
N ASP A 48 6.75 -7.24 4.13
CA ASP A 48 6.23 -8.59 4.38
C ASP A 48 7.02 -9.37 5.43
N THR A 49 8.32 -9.10 5.56
CA THR A 49 9.20 -9.79 6.52
C THR A 49 9.25 -9.13 7.90
N LEU A 50 8.70 -7.92 8.03
CA LEU A 50 8.65 -7.25 9.33
C LEU A 50 7.74 -8.03 10.30
N PRO A 51 8.09 -8.07 11.60
CA PRO A 51 7.21 -8.66 12.59
C PRO A 51 5.87 -7.91 12.60
N PRO A 52 4.75 -8.61 12.85
CA PRO A 52 3.46 -7.96 13.06
C PRO A 52 3.52 -6.92 14.19
N VAL A 53 2.65 -5.92 14.14
CA VAL A 53 2.52 -4.93 15.22
C VAL A 53 2.13 -5.64 16.51
N GLN A 54 2.89 -5.44 17.58
CA GLN A 54 2.76 -6.27 18.79
C GLN A 54 1.62 -5.82 19.71
N GLN A 55 1.20 -4.57 19.59
CA GLN A 55 0.20 -3.95 20.46
C GLN A 55 -0.87 -3.25 19.61
N PRO A 56 -2.13 -3.24 20.07
CA PRO A 56 -3.15 -2.42 19.44
C PRO A 56 -2.81 -0.93 19.61
N GLY A 57 -3.32 -0.10 18.71
CA GLY A 57 -3.10 1.34 18.78
C GLY A 57 -3.96 2.10 17.79
N TYR A 58 -3.86 3.42 17.87
CA TYR A 58 -4.55 4.32 16.96
C TYR A 58 -3.76 5.60 16.76
N LEU A 59 -4.00 6.21 15.61
CA LEU A 59 -3.62 7.58 15.28
C LEU A 59 -4.91 8.31 14.93
N LYS A 60 -5.19 9.43 15.60
CA LYS A 60 -6.34 10.27 15.30
C LYS A 60 -5.89 11.71 15.11
N ILE A 61 -6.08 12.22 13.90
CA ILE A 61 -5.76 13.60 13.56
C ILE A 61 -7.00 14.47 13.74
N PRO A 62 -6.91 15.60 14.45
CA PRO A 62 -7.97 16.60 14.48
C PRO A 62 -8.36 17.06 13.07
N GLN A 63 -9.66 17.18 12.79
CA GLN A 63 -10.16 17.46 11.44
C GLN A 63 -9.54 18.70 10.79
N ASN A 64 -9.23 19.73 11.58
CA ASN A 64 -8.60 20.97 11.13
C ASN A 64 -7.13 20.83 10.75
N LEU A 65 -6.48 19.70 11.07
CA LEU A 65 -5.07 19.43 10.75
C LEU A 65 -4.90 18.45 9.58
N ILE A 66 -5.95 17.73 9.17
CA ILE A 66 -5.89 16.77 8.04
C ILE A 66 -5.38 17.45 6.75
N SER A 67 -5.82 18.68 6.47
CA SER A 67 -5.39 19.42 5.28
C SER A 67 -3.90 19.76 5.27
N VAL A 68 -3.23 19.82 6.43
CA VAL A 68 -1.78 20.07 6.54
C VAL A 68 -0.99 18.89 5.97
N PHE A 69 -1.48 17.66 6.15
CA PHE A 69 -0.85 16.45 5.63
C PHE A 69 -1.22 16.17 4.16
N GLY A 70 -2.29 16.76 3.65
CA GLY A 70 -2.80 16.51 2.31
C GLY A 70 -3.53 15.16 2.14
N TYR A 71 -3.66 14.39 3.21
CA TYR A 71 -4.49 13.18 3.36
C TYR A 71 -4.86 13.00 4.84
N ASP A 72 -5.80 12.11 5.15
CA ASP A 72 -6.12 11.73 6.52
C ASP A 72 -5.28 10.50 6.92
N PRO A 73 -4.26 10.63 7.79
CA PRO A 73 -3.49 9.49 8.25
C PRO A 73 -4.16 8.77 9.44
N SER A 74 -5.33 9.23 9.89
CA SER A 74 -6.03 8.63 11.02
C SER A 74 -6.39 7.17 10.74
N ARG A 75 -6.12 6.29 11.72
CA ARG A 75 -6.31 4.85 11.60
C ARG A 75 -6.22 4.16 12.96
N GLU A 76 -6.70 2.95 13.01
CA GLU A 76 -6.61 2.07 14.17
C GLU A 76 -6.06 0.72 13.73
N TRP A 77 -5.34 0.05 14.62
CA TRP A 77 -4.77 -1.27 14.35
C TRP A 77 -4.86 -2.17 15.58
N SER A 78 -4.86 -3.47 15.31
CA SER A 78 -4.88 -4.53 16.33
C SER A 78 -3.51 -5.18 16.44
N ALA A 79 -3.18 -5.70 17.62
CA ALA A 79 -2.02 -6.57 17.78
C ALA A 79 -2.09 -7.77 16.82
N GLY A 80 -0.96 -8.14 16.24
CA GLY A 80 -0.83 -9.21 15.26
C GLY A 80 -1.12 -8.79 13.81
N GLN A 81 -1.54 -7.55 13.54
CA GLN A 81 -1.66 -7.06 12.16
C GLN A 81 -0.27 -6.89 11.52
N LYS A 82 -0.17 -7.13 10.20
CA LYS A 82 1.08 -6.91 9.49
C LYS A 82 1.38 -5.42 9.36
N ALA A 83 2.66 -5.05 9.38
CA ALA A 83 3.07 -3.65 9.24
C ALA A 83 2.59 -3.03 7.91
N ASP A 84 2.60 -3.82 6.83
CA ASP A 84 2.16 -3.41 5.49
C ASP A 84 0.65 -3.09 5.37
N SER A 85 -0.17 -3.51 6.35
CA SER A 85 -1.59 -3.20 6.44
C SER A 85 -1.91 -2.03 7.37
N VAL A 86 -0.89 -1.46 8.03
CA VAL A 86 -1.03 -0.36 9.00
C VAL A 86 -0.33 0.90 8.48
N VAL A 87 0.81 0.74 7.81
CA VAL A 87 1.58 1.86 7.27
C VAL A 87 1.01 2.32 5.93
N MET A 88 0.78 3.62 5.80
CA MET A 88 0.32 4.27 4.57
C MET A 88 1.51 4.78 3.75
N LEU A 89 1.34 4.95 2.44
CA LEU A 89 2.41 5.46 1.56
C LEU A 89 2.91 6.84 1.99
N GLY A 90 2.00 7.71 2.41
CA GLY A 90 2.34 9.06 2.88
C GLY A 90 3.23 9.08 4.12
N ASP A 91 3.15 8.04 4.97
CA ASP A 91 3.94 7.98 6.21
C ASP A 91 5.44 7.80 5.93
N ILE A 92 5.79 7.26 4.76
CA ILE A 92 7.13 6.76 4.46
C ILE A 92 7.75 7.36 3.20
N ASP A 93 7.01 8.19 2.47
CA ASP A 93 7.45 8.67 1.16
C ASP A 93 8.65 9.61 1.26
N ASP A 94 8.83 10.31 2.38
CA ASP A 94 10.02 11.15 2.59
C ASP A 94 11.30 10.35 2.79
N ALA A 95 11.20 9.13 3.32
CA ALA A 95 12.35 8.26 3.55
C ALA A 95 12.66 7.36 2.35
N PHE A 96 11.63 6.80 1.71
CA PHE A 96 11.81 5.78 0.67
C PHE A 96 11.45 6.26 -0.74
N LYS A 97 10.69 7.35 -0.89
CA LYS A 97 10.11 7.82 -2.17
C LYS A 97 9.34 6.72 -2.90
N THR A 98 8.59 5.90 -2.17
CA THR A 98 7.78 4.81 -2.72
C THR A 98 6.74 5.29 -3.73
N SER A 99 6.27 6.53 -3.62
CA SER A 99 5.33 7.18 -4.54
C SER A 99 5.89 7.41 -5.95
N SER A 100 7.21 7.31 -6.12
CA SER A 100 7.87 7.39 -7.43
C SER A 100 7.78 6.10 -8.23
N PHE A 101 7.45 4.97 -7.58
CA PHE A 101 7.25 3.71 -8.29
C PHE A 101 6.07 3.77 -9.25
N THR A 102 6.18 2.94 -10.29
CA THR A 102 5.10 2.55 -11.19
C THR A 102 4.85 1.05 -11.01
N LEU A 103 3.64 0.56 -11.34
CA LEU A 103 3.36 -0.89 -11.28
C LEU A 103 4.30 -1.67 -12.22
N LYS A 104 4.67 -1.08 -13.36
CA LYS A 104 5.64 -1.66 -14.28
C LYS A 104 7.02 -1.81 -13.63
N GLN A 105 7.52 -0.79 -12.94
CA GLN A 105 8.80 -0.91 -12.21
C GLN A 105 8.74 -1.97 -11.11
N LEU A 106 7.67 -2.00 -10.31
CA LEU A 106 7.51 -3.00 -9.25
C LEU A 106 7.55 -4.42 -9.82
N SER A 107 6.94 -4.67 -10.99
CA SER A 107 6.97 -5.98 -11.66
C SER A 107 8.35 -6.42 -12.13
N THR A 108 9.33 -5.51 -12.21
CA THR A 108 10.73 -5.84 -12.52
C THR A 108 11.56 -6.18 -11.28
N ILE A 109 11.09 -5.79 -10.10
CA ILE A 109 11.78 -6.02 -8.82
C ILE A 109 11.26 -7.30 -8.16
N VAL A 110 9.94 -7.49 -8.17
CA VAL A 110 9.27 -8.64 -7.56
C VAL A 110 8.29 -9.29 -8.52
N PRO A 111 8.05 -10.61 -8.44
CA PRO A 111 7.02 -11.26 -9.22
C PRO A 111 5.63 -10.72 -8.84
N ILE A 112 4.94 -10.12 -9.81
CA ILE A 112 3.55 -9.64 -9.66
C ILE A 112 2.66 -10.49 -10.56
N ASN A 113 1.41 -10.75 -10.12
CA ASN A 113 0.42 -11.42 -10.94
C ASN A 113 0.24 -10.67 -12.28
N PRO A 114 0.46 -11.28 -13.45
CA PRO A 114 0.31 -10.59 -14.73
C PRO A 114 -1.15 -10.24 -15.07
N LYS A 115 -2.12 -10.77 -14.33
CA LYS A 115 -3.57 -10.57 -14.53
C LYS A 115 -4.18 -9.64 -13.49
N LEU A 116 -3.47 -8.56 -13.11
CA LEU A 116 -4.03 -7.57 -12.20
C LEU A 116 -5.28 -6.91 -12.78
N THR A 117 -6.23 -6.70 -11.89
CA THR A 117 -7.43 -5.90 -12.12
C THR A 117 -7.32 -4.56 -11.38
N LEU A 118 -8.22 -3.64 -11.69
CA LEU A 118 -8.30 -2.37 -10.94
C LEU A 118 -8.67 -2.59 -9.47
N LYS A 119 -9.30 -3.71 -9.11
CA LYS A 119 -9.60 -4.04 -7.71
C LYS A 119 -8.35 -4.31 -6.89
N ASP A 120 -7.32 -4.86 -7.52
CA ASP A 120 -6.08 -5.27 -6.86
C ASP A 120 -5.17 -4.07 -6.54
N VAL A 121 -5.44 -2.91 -7.13
CA VAL A 121 -4.69 -1.67 -6.94
C VAL A 121 -5.55 -0.74 -6.09
N GLY A 122 -5.36 -0.74 -4.77
CA GLY A 122 -6.32 -0.15 -3.83
C GLY A 122 -6.62 1.34 -4.04
N LEU A 123 -5.67 2.11 -4.59
CA LEU A 123 -5.89 3.52 -4.95
C LEU A 123 -6.89 3.73 -6.11
N MET A 124 -7.21 2.70 -6.91
CA MET A 124 -8.11 2.83 -8.06
C MET A 124 -9.55 3.13 -7.66
N GLN A 125 -9.99 2.68 -6.49
CA GLN A 125 -11.35 2.92 -6.02
C GLN A 125 -11.66 4.41 -5.80
N TRP A 126 -10.64 5.24 -5.53
CA TRP A 126 -10.77 6.68 -5.29
C TRP A 126 -10.61 7.52 -6.56
N GLN A 127 -10.13 6.93 -7.66
CA GLN A 127 -9.93 7.67 -8.89
C GLN A 127 -11.27 8.03 -9.52
N THR A 128 -11.31 9.13 -10.24
CA THR A 128 -12.45 9.59 -11.05
C THR A 128 -11.97 9.77 -12.49
N PRO A 129 -12.86 9.85 -13.50
CA PRO A 129 -12.44 10.20 -14.85
C PRO A 129 -11.59 11.49 -14.90
N LEU A 130 -11.96 12.49 -14.09
CA LEU A 130 -11.19 13.73 -13.98
C LEU A 130 -9.81 13.52 -13.34
N SER A 131 -9.70 12.76 -12.25
CA SER A 131 -8.40 12.50 -11.60
C SER A 131 -7.49 11.67 -12.49
N LEU A 132 -8.04 10.69 -13.21
CA LEU A 132 -7.29 9.90 -14.21
C LEU A 132 -6.78 10.78 -15.35
N LEU A 133 -7.59 11.72 -15.86
CA LEU A 133 -7.14 12.64 -16.90
C LEU A 133 -5.97 13.53 -16.40
N LYS A 134 -6.00 13.94 -15.13
CA LYS A 134 -4.90 14.71 -14.53
C LYS A 134 -3.64 13.85 -14.35
N ALA A 135 -3.79 12.60 -13.91
CA ALA A 135 -2.69 11.68 -13.69
C ALA A 135 -2.04 11.21 -15.01
N ILE A 136 -2.87 10.99 -16.04
CA ILE A 136 -2.48 10.42 -17.33
C ILE A 136 -3.02 11.32 -18.47
N PRO A 137 -2.43 12.49 -18.72
CA PRO A 137 -2.99 13.47 -19.68
C PRO A 137 -3.28 12.92 -21.08
N GLY A 138 -2.48 11.93 -21.52
CA GLY A 138 -2.64 11.27 -22.82
C GLY A 138 -4.01 10.63 -23.04
N ILE A 139 -4.70 10.18 -21.98
CA ILE A 139 -6.03 9.55 -22.13
C ILE A 139 -7.08 10.53 -22.64
N GLY A 140 -6.88 11.84 -22.44
CA GLY A 140 -7.83 12.87 -22.88
C GLY A 140 -8.06 12.90 -24.39
N ASN A 141 -7.09 12.42 -25.18
CA ASN A 141 -7.17 12.34 -26.64
C ASN A 141 -7.85 11.07 -27.13
N LEU A 142 -7.99 10.06 -26.27
CA LEU A 142 -8.62 8.80 -26.60
C LEU A 142 -10.14 8.93 -26.58
N ASN A 143 -10.80 8.11 -27.38
CA ASN A 143 -12.24 7.93 -27.26
C ASN A 143 -12.56 7.12 -26.01
N ALA A 144 -13.64 7.46 -25.30
CA ALA A 144 -13.99 6.81 -24.04
C ALA A 144 -14.23 5.29 -24.15
N ASN A 145 -14.67 4.79 -25.31
CA ASN A 145 -14.82 3.36 -25.55
C ASN A 145 -13.48 2.58 -25.54
N LEU A 146 -12.34 3.27 -25.72
CA LEU A 146 -11.00 2.69 -25.58
C LEU A 146 -10.52 2.66 -24.13
N VAL A 147 -11.27 3.27 -23.21
CA VAL A 147 -11.00 3.24 -21.76
C VAL A 147 -12.27 2.76 -21.05
N PRO A 148 -12.54 1.44 -21.05
CA PRO A 148 -13.80 0.85 -20.59
C PRO A 148 -14.32 1.35 -19.23
N PRO A 149 -13.51 1.52 -18.17
CA PRO A 149 -14.03 2.03 -16.89
C PRO A 149 -14.54 3.48 -17.00
N ILE A 150 -13.90 4.33 -17.80
CA ILE A 150 -14.40 5.70 -18.06
C ILE A 150 -15.68 5.65 -18.88
N ALA A 151 -15.74 4.83 -19.93
CA ALA A 151 -16.95 4.64 -20.72
C ALA A 151 -18.14 4.18 -19.85
N ALA A 152 -17.91 3.26 -18.91
CA ALA A 152 -18.94 2.74 -18.01
C ALA A 152 -19.48 3.79 -17.03
N ILE A 153 -18.66 4.77 -16.62
CA ILE A 153 -19.13 5.92 -15.84
C ILE A 153 -19.97 6.85 -16.73
N MET A 154 -19.47 7.18 -17.92
CA MET A 154 -20.12 8.13 -18.82
C MET A 154 -21.47 7.61 -19.36
N SER A 155 -21.63 6.30 -19.53
CA SER A 155 -22.89 5.72 -19.98
C SER A 155 -24.02 5.84 -18.95
N ARG A 156 -23.71 5.96 -17.65
CA ARG A 156 -24.70 6.16 -16.58
C ARG A 156 -25.45 7.48 -16.70
N VAL A 157 -24.83 8.48 -17.32
CA VAL A 157 -25.43 9.80 -17.58
C VAL A 157 -25.96 9.93 -19.02
N ARG A 158 -26.19 8.80 -19.71
CA ARG A 158 -26.72 8.72 -21.09
C ARG A 158 -25.88 9.48 -22.12
N MET A 159 -24.57 9.56 -21.87
CA MET A 159 -23.63 10.24 -22.74
C MET A 159 -22.94 9.26 -23.69
N GLY A 160 -22.97 9.60 -24.99
CA GLY A 160 -22.37 8.82 -26.06
C GLY A 160 -20.83 8.89 -26.10
N GLY A 161 -20.27 8.17 -27.07
CA GLY A 161 -18.82 8.12 -27.30
C GLY A 161 -18.21 9.47 -27.71
N GLY A 162 -16.89 9.55 -27.64
CA GLY A 162 -16.12 10.73 -28.00
C GLY A 162 -14.84 10.85 -27.16
N LYS A 163 -14.06 11.90 -27.43
CA LYS A 163 -12.82 12.16 -26.70
C LYS A 163 -13.08 12.37 -25.20
N ILE A 164 -12.32 11.68 -24.36
CA ILE A 164 -12.43 11.75 -22.89
C ILE A 164 -12.35 13.19 -22.38
N SER A 165 -11.43 13.99 -22.91
CA SER A 165 -11.28 15.41 -22.54
C SER A 165 -12.55 16.24 -22.80
N ARG A 166 -13.30 15.95 -23.88
CA ARG A 166 -14.56 16.63 -24.19
C ARG A 166 -15.66 16.18 -23.24
N LEU A 167 -15.78 14.87 -23.02
CA LEU A 167 -16.82 14.29 -22.14
C LEU A 167 -16.67 14.79 -20.69
N ILE A 168 -15.43 14.85 -20.19
CA ILE A 168 -15.13 15.38 -18.86
C ILE A 168 -15.52 16.86 -18.74
N LYS A 169 -15.19 17.67 -19.76
CA LYS A 169 -15.53 19.10 -19.77
C LYS A 169 -17.04 19.35 -19.84
N SER A 170 -17.77 18.58 -20.64
CA SER A 170 -19.21 18.78 -20.80
C SER A 170 -20.02 18.21 -19.65
N ASN A 171 -19.48 17.26 -18.87
CA ASN A 171 -20.19 16.61 -17.76
C ASN A 171 -19.34 16.53 -16.49
N PRO A 172 -19.24 17.65 -15.73
CA PRO A 172 -18.48 17.70 -14.48
C PRO A 172 -18.96 16.68 -13.43
N GLU A 173 -20.26 16.42 -13.34
CA GLU A 173 -20.80 15.45 -12.37
C GLU A 173 -20.27 14.04 -12.64
N ALA A 174 -20.43 13.53 -13.87
CA ALA A 174 -19.91 12.22 -14.27
C ALA A 174 -18.38 12.13 -14.14
N ALA A 175 -17.68 13.22 -14.46
CA ALA A 175 -16.23 13.30 -14.36
C ALA A 175 -15.70 13.14 -12.92
N ASN A 176 -16.53 13.39 -11.91
CA ASN A 176 -16.19 13.27 -10.50
C ASN A 176 -16.72 11.98 -9.84
N ILE A 177 -17.40 11.10 -10.58
CA ILE A 177 -17.85 9.83 -10.01
C ILE A 177 -16.63 8.91 -9.78
N PRO A 178 -16.42 8.40 -8.55
CA PRO A 178 -15.33 7.46 -8.27
C PRO A 178 -15.51 6.14 -9.01
N LEU A 179 -14.41 5.56 -9.51
CA LEU A 179 -14.40 4.24 -10.13
C LEU A 179 -14.83 3.14 -9.17
N GLY A 180 -14.69 3.34 -7.85
CA GLY A 180 -15.22 2.42 -6.83
C GLY A 180 -16.75 2.24 -6.87
N LYS A 181 -17.47 3.02 -7.69
CA LYS A 181 -18.89 2.79 -8.02
C LYS A 181 -19.10 1.75 -9.11
N LEU A 182 -18.03 1.20 -9.68
CA LEU A 182 -18.01 0.09 -10.62
C LEU A 182 -17.54 -1.19 -9.92
N ASP A 183 -17.81 -2.33 -10.54
CA ASP A 183 -17.13 -3.58 -10.18
C ASP A 183 -15.72 -3.59 -10.81
N LEU A 184 -14.73 -3.16 -10.02
CA LEU A 184 -13.34 -3.01 -10.46
C LEU A 184 -12.67 -4.32 -10.87
N ALA A 185 -13.18 -5.47 -10.43
CA ALA A 185 -12.64 -6.78 -10.80
C ALA A 185 -12.84 -7.10 -12.29
N LYS A 186 -13.77 -6.41 -12.97
CA LYS A 186 -14.04 -6.60 -14.41
C LYS A 186 -13.04 -5.90 -15.33
N TYR A 187 -12.18 -5.07 -14.78
CA TYR A 187 -11.29 -4.20 -15.54
C TYR A 187 -9.85 -4.56 -15.25
N SER A 188 -9.11 -4.99 -16.27
CA SER A 188 -7.65 -5.15 -16.18
C SER A 188 -6.98 -3.79 -15.93
N THR A 189 -5.81 -3.79 -15.30
CA THR A 189 -4.95 -2.59 -15.22
C THR A 189 -4.60 -2.01 -16.60
N GLU A 190 -4.57 -2.85 -17.65
CA GLU A 190 -4.34 -2.43 -19.04
C GLU A 190 -5.56 -1.77 -19.70
N SER A 191 -6.74 -1.82 -19.07
CA SER A 191 -7.94 -1.14 -19.57
C SER A 191 -7.86 0.38 -19.49
N ILE A 192 -6.86 0.91 -18.77
CA ILE A 192 -6.54 2.33 -18.72
C ILE A 192 -5.13 2.50 -19.28
N PRO A 193 -4.98 2.93 -20.54
CA PRO A 193 -3.68 3.14 -21.15
C PRO A 193 -2.81 4.08 -20.31
N GLY A 194 -1.58 3.65 -20.01
CA GLY A 194 -0.61 4.41 -19.22
C GLY A 194 -0.74 4.24 -17.70
N LEU A 195 -1.73 3.50 -17.19
CA LEU A 195 -1.90 3.29 -15.74
C LEU A 195 -0.69 2.63 -15.11
N THR A 196 -0.19 1.55 -15.70
CA THR A 196 0.93 0.78 -15.14
C THR A 196 2.27 1.49 -15.24
N THR A 197 2.38 2.53 -16.06
CA THR A 197 3.60 3.33 -16.27
C THR A 197 3.54 4.71 -15.62
N THR A 198 2.43 5.06 -14.98
CA THR A 198 2.27 6.34 -14.29
C THR A 198 2.72 6.21 -12.83
N PRO A 199 3.56 7.13 -12.31
CA PRO A 199 3.99 7.08 -10.91
C PRO A 199 2.82 7.15 -9.94
N LEU A 200 2.90 6.41 -8.83
CA LEU A 200 1.84 6.35 -7.81
C LEU A 200 1.46 7.75 -7.31
N SER A 201 2.44 8.64 -7.15
CA SER A 201 2.30 10.05 -6.74
C SER A 201 1.38 10.90 -7.63
N LYS A 202 1.08 10.45 -8.86
CA LYS A 202 0.18 11.17 -9.78
C LYS A 202 -1.30 10.88 -9.54
N PHE A 203 -1.62 9.79 -8.86
CA PHE A 203 -3.00 9.41 -8.60
C PHE A 203 -3.57 10.14 -7.39
N GLN A 204 -4.86 10.48 -7.43
CA GLN A 204 -5.50 11.21 -6.34
C GLN A 204 -5.52 10.36 -5.07
N GLY A 205 -5.13 10.95 -3.93
CA GLY A 205 -5.20 10.30 -2.62
C GLY A 205 -4.18 9.16 -2.43
N TRP A 206 -3.13 9.10 -3.24
CA TRP A 206 -2.12 8.03 -3.17
C TRP A 206 -1.51 7.88 -1.77
N GLN A 207 -1.32 8.99 -1.04
CA GLN A 207 -0.72 9.00 0.30
C GLN A 207 -1.47 8.10 1.29
N GLY A 208 -2.81 8.05 1.19
CA GLY A 208 -3.66 7.28 2.08
C GLY A 208 -3.75 5.79 1.73
N SER A 209 -3.09 5.33 0.67
CA SER A 209 -3.00 3.89 0.36
C SER A 209 -2.12 3.19 1.37
N PHE A 210 -2.55 2.04 1.87
CA PHE A 210 -1.67 1.15 2.62
C PHE A 210 -0.64 0.51 1.69
N ILE A 211 0.48 0.06 2.24
CA ILE A 211 1.54 -0.57 1.47
C ILE A 211 1.04 -1.83 0.77
N ASN A 212 0.26 -2.66 1.47
CA ASN A 212 -0.30 -3.89 0.93
C ASN A 212 -1.40 -3.69 -0.14
N GLN A 213 -1.85 -2.44 -0.32
CA GLN A 213 -2.82 -2.07 -1.36
C GLN A 213 -2.16 -1.75 -2.70
N VAL A 214 -0.83 -1.73 -2.76
CA VAL A 214 -0.06 -1.62 -4.01
C VAL A 214 0.55 -2.99 -4.32
N PRO A 215 0.13 -3.65 -5.42
CA PRO A 215 0.67 -4.95 -5.78
C PRO A 215 2.19 -4.95 -5.87
N GLY A 216 2.83 -5.89 -5.19
CA GLY A 216 4.29 -6.06 -5.18
C GLY A 216 5.04 -5.17 -4.19
N LEU A 217 4.43 -4.10 -3.66
CA LEU A 217 5.18 -3.12 -2.88
C LEU A 217 5.66 -3.67 -1.53
N SER A 218 4.85 -4.50 -0.86
CA SER A 218 5.25 -5.05 0.44
C SER A 218 6.41 -6.05 0.33
N GLN A 219 6.67 -6.59 -0.86
CA GLN A 219 7.75 -7.52 -1.16
C GLN A 219 9.05 -6.83 -1.60
N VAL A 220 9.03 -5.53 -1.87
CA VAL A 220 10.24 -4.81 -2.33
C VAL A 220 11.28 -4.79 -1.19
N PRO A 221 12.49 -5.31 -1.41
CA PRO A 221 13.58 -5.17 -0.45
C PRO A 221 13.88 -3.70 -0.19
N PHE A 222 14.16 -3.34 1.06
CA PHE A 222 14.39 -1.95 1.43
C PHE A 222 15.54 -1.35 0.62
N ASN A 223 16.63 -2.09 0.39
CA ASN A 223 17.74 -1.61 -0.46
C ASN A 223 17.40 -1.38 -1.95
N LYS A 224 16.18 -1.72 -2.40
CA LYS A 224 15.66 -1.43 -3.75
C LYS A 224 14.66 -0.28 -3.75
N MET A 225 14.41 0.36 -2.60
CA MET A 225 13.57 1.55 -2.52
C MET A 225 14.28 2.75 -3.19
N PRO A 226 13.55 3.65 -3.87
CA PRO A 226 14.11 4.71 -4.69
C PRO A 226 15.10 5.66 -3.99
N GLN A 227 14.93 5.92 -2.69
CA GLN A 227 15.80 6.83 -1.92
C GLN A 227 16.81 6.15 -0.97
N LEU A 228 16.97 4.82 -0.98
CA LEU A 228 17.99 4.17 -0.11
C LEU A 228 19.42 4.12 -0.71
N GLY A 229 19.77 5.11 -1.54
CA GLY A 229 21.02 5.14 -2.32
C GLY A 229 22.11 6.09 -1.84
N GLU A 230 21.84 7.04 -0.93
CA GLU A 230 22.85 8.02 -0.50
C GLU A 230 22.80 8.28 1.01
N THR A 231 23.09 7.26 1.82
CA THR A 231 23.83 7.56 3.04
C THR A 231 25.27 7.76 2.62
N HIS A 232 25.70 9.03 2.52
CA HIS A 232 27.09 9.37 2.81
C HIS A 232 27.44 8.74 4.15
N LEU A 233 28.06 7.56 4.11
CA LEU A 233 28.76 7.01 5.25
C LEU A 233 29.96 7.94 5.46
N ILE A 234 29.72 9.00 6.23
CA ILE A 234 30.78 9.74 6.91
C ILE A 234 31.14 8.88 8.11
N TYR A 235 31.97 7.84 7.92
CA TYR A 235 32.82 7.24 8.95
C TYR A 235 34.03 6.60 8.28
#